data_AF-A0A969R808-F1
#
_entry.id   AF-A0A969R808-F1
#
_cell.length_a   1.000
_cell.length_b   1.000
_cell.length_c   1.000
_cell.angle_alpha   90.00
_cell.angle_beta   90.00
_cell.angle_gamma   90.00
#
_symmetry.space_group_name_H-M   'P 1'
#
loop_
_entity.id
_entity.type
_entity.pdbx_description
1 polymer ?
#
loop_
_entity_poly.entity_id
_entity_poly.type
_entity_poly.pdbx_seq_one_letter_code
_entity_poly.pdbx_strand_id
1 'polypeptide(L)'
;MNKTITKSLTLNALLSVFLLLPFSFKTPAQAQSNQDCSLALNQVAEQIYNYGTSINVAEYNDANDSYIGNPSSRKAMIVFGLGNPIYQDTNSILFVENSSTKSDSIAANILNSFQLQQDWANHLVKNCNNLAVVTFSKAHSGWSNQYAIQTNGLTAPRECIDPAMSSGKFLPWNYTYCT
;
A
#
# COMPACT_ATOMS: atom_id res chain seq x y z
N MET A 1 -32.62 -66.64 -24.79
CA MET A 1 -34.03 -66.21 -24.90
C MET A 1 -34.24 -65.01 -23.97
N ASN A 2 -34.82 -63.95 -24.53
CA ASN A 2 -35.24 -62.72 -23.85
C ASN A 2 -36.22 -62.98 -22.70
N LYS A 3 -36.11 -62.23 -21.59
CA LYS A 3 -37.12 -61.24 -21.20
C LYS A 3 -36.72 -60.45 -19.94
N THR A 4 -36.50 -59.17 -20.17
CA THR A 4 -36.55 -58.03 -19.24
C THR A 4 -37.95 -57.86 -18.64
N ILE A 5 -38.08 -57.24 -17.44
CA ILE A 5 -38.92 -56.05 -17.12
C ILE A 5 -39.43 -56.00 -15.65
N THR A 6 -38.90 -54.99 -14.90
CA THR A 6 -39.53 -54.07 -13.89
C THR A 6 -40.19 -54.61 -12.62
N LYS A 7 -40.31 -53.92 -11.47
CA LYS A 7 -39.90 -52.60 -10.91
C LYS A 7 -40.30 -52.59 -9.42
N SER A 8 -39.86 -51.53 -8.73
CA SER A 8 -40.50 -50.86 -7.58
C SER A 8 -39.97 -51.29 -6.20
N LEU A 9 -39.08 -50.51 -5.59
CA LEU A 9 -39.32 -49.30 -4.76
C LEU A 9 -40.08 -49.60 -3.46
N THR A 10 -39.37 -49.52 -2.34
CA THR A 10 -39.81 -48.72 -1.18
C THR A 10 -38.62 -47.99 -0.58
N LEU A 11 -38.72 -46.67 -0.67
CA LEU A 11 -37.79 -45.63 -0.26
C LEU A 11 -38.08 -45.28 1.20
N ASN A 12 -37.20 -45.63 2.14
CA ASN A 12 -37.27 -45.09 3.50
C ASN A 12 -36.50 -43.77 3.54
N ALA A 13 -37.24 -42.67 3.40
CA ALA A 13 -36.73 -41.32 3.58
C ALA A 13 -36.46 -41.06 5.07
N LEU A 14 -35.19 -41.10 5.48
CA LEU A 14 -34.74 -40.51 6.74
C LEU A 14 -34.62 -39.00 6.54
N LEU A 15 -35.62 -38.30 7.06
CA LEU A 15 -35.73 -36.84 7.08
C LEU A 15 -34.68 -36.26 8.05
N SER A 16 -33.42 -36.12 7.62
CA SER A 16 -32.44 -35.31 8.33
C SER A 16 -32.76 -33.84 8.10
N VAL A 17 -33.34 -33.22 9.13
CA VAL A 17 -33.54 -31.77 9.22
C VAL A 17 -32.16 -31.11 9.24
N PHE A 18 -31.69 -30.64 8.08
CA PHE A 18 -30.58 -29.71 7.98
C PHE A 18 -31.05 -28.38 8.56
N LEU A 19 -30.68 -28.12 9.82
CA LEU A 19 -30.70 -26.78 10.40
C LEU A 19 -29.69 -25.93 9.62
N LEU A 20 -30.15 -25.31 8.54
CA LEU A 20 -29.47 -24.18 7.90
C LEU A 20 -29.55 -23.01 8.87
N LEU A 21 -28.64 -22.98 9.85
CA LEU A 21 -28.32 -21.75 10.55
C LEU A 21 -27.81 -20.76 9.49
N PRO A 22 -28.47 -19.61 9.26
CA PRO A 22 -27.83 -18.54 8.53
C PRO A 22 -26.75 -17.99 9.47
N PHE A 23 -25.57 -18.61 9.44
CA PHE A 23 -24.36 -17.92 9.86
C PHE A 23 -24.14 -16.80 8.85
N SER A 24 -24.82 -15.67 9.07
CA SER A 24 -24.40 -14.39 8.54
C SER A 24 -23.08 -14.04 9.23
N PHE A 25 -21.99 -14.68 8.81
CA PHE A 25 -20.67 -14.11 9.00
C PHE A 25 -20.70 -12.79 8.24
N LYS A 26 -20.89 -11.68 8.95
CA LYS A 26 -20.38 -10.39 8.48
C LYS A 26 -18.88 -10.62 8.33
N THR A 27 -18.43 -10.92 7.11
CA THR A 27 -17.00 -10.92 6.82
C THR A 27 -16.48 -9.55 7.20
N PRO A 28 -15.34 -9.45 7.90
CA PRO A 28 -14.87 -8.17 8.39
C PRO A 28 -14.29 -7.48 7.17
N ALA A 29 -15.05 -6.59 6.54
CA ALA A 29 -14.57 -5.76 5.42
C ALA A 29 -13.23 -5.07 5.77
N GLN A 30 -13.00 -4.81 7.06
CA GLN A 30 -11.76 -4.29 7.62
C GLN A 30 -10.60 -5.32 7.61
N ALA A 31 -10.85 -6.60 7.86
CA ALA A 31 -9.80 -7.63 7.78
C ALA A 31 -9.38 -7.90 6.33
N GLN A 32 -10.34 -7.90 5.41
CA GLN A 32 -10.06 -8.02 3.98
C GLN A 32 -9.26 -6.81 3.47
N SER A 33 -9.65 -5.59 3.86
CA SER A 33 -8.88 -4.38 3.53
C SER A 33 -7.45 -4.40 4.07
N ASN A 34 -7.23 -4.96 5.27
CA ASN A 34 -5.87 -5.05 5.82
C ASN A 34 -5.03 -6.07 5.04
N GLN A 35 -5.62 -7.19 4.61
CA GLN A 35 -4.96 -8.18 3.76
C GLN A 35 -4.60 -7.61 2.39
N ASP A 36 -5.53 -6.87 1.76
CA ASP A 36 -5.31 -6.23 0.47
C ASP A 36 -4.16 -5.21 0.53
N CYS A 37 -4.07 -4.44 1.63
CA CYS A 37 -2.99 -3.49 1.85
C CYS A 37 -1.63 -4.19 2.01
N SER A 38 -1.53 -5.23 2.85
CA SER A 38 -0.29 -5.98 3.01
C SER A 38 0.17 -6.64 1.70
N LEU A 39 -0.76 -7.17 0.90
CA LEU A 39 -0.44 -7.73 -0.41
C LEU A 39 0.10 -6.66 -1.36
N ALA A 40 -0.57 -5.50 -1.45
CA ALA A 40 -0.14 -4.40 -2.30
C ALA A 40 1.24 -3.87 -1.89
N LEU A 41 1.50 -3.75 -0.58
CA LEU A 41 2.80 -3.36 -0.04
C LEU A 41 3.90 -4.34 -0.46
N ASN A 42 3.68 -5.63 -0.27
CA ASN A 42 4.64 -6.66 -0.65
C ASN A 42 4.90 -6.66 -2.16
N GLN A 43 3.88 -6.50 -2.99
CA GLN A 43 4.04 -6.43 -4.45
C GLN A 43 4.92 -5.26 -4.90
N VAL A 44 4.70 -4.06 -4.34
CA VAL A 44 5.54 -2.88 -4.65
C VAL A 44 6.96 -3.09 -4.13
N ALA A 45 7.10 -3.61 -2.90
CA ALA A 45 8.39 -3.84 -2.30
C ALA A 45 9.22 -4.89 -3.05
N GLU A 46 8.60 -5.98 -3.48
CA GLU A 46 9.24 -7.01 -4.31
C GLU A 46 9.67 -6.44 -5.66
N GLN A 47 8.86 -5.61 -6.32
CA GLN A 47 9.26 -4.96 -7.57
C GLN A 47 10.49 -4.07 -7.38
N ILE A 48 10.50 -3.24 -6.33
CA ILE A 48 11.65 -2.38 -5.98
C ILE A 48 12.89 -3.22 -5.72
N TYR A 49 12.77 -4.28 -4.92
CA TYR A 49 13.88 -5.18 -4.63
C TYR A 49 14.42 -5.86 -5.91
N ASN A 50 13.51 -6.29 -6.80
CA ASN A 50 13.84 -6.90 -8.08
C ASN A 50 14.51 -5.93 -9.06
N TYR A 51 14.30 -4.61 -8.93
CA TYR A 51 15.11 -3.62 -9.65
C TYR A 51 16.57 -3.60 -9.18
N GLY A 52 16.87 -4.16 -8.00
CA GLY A 52 18.23 -4.38 -7.50
C GLY A 52 18.68 -3.38 -6.43
N THR A 53 17.74 -2.83 -5.64
CA THR A 53 18.04 -1.93 -4.52
C THR A 53 17.51 -2.46 -3.20
N SER A 54 18.15 -2.10 -2.08
CA SER A 54 17.58 -2.40 -0.76
C SER A 54 16.35 -1.54 -0.52
N ILE A 55 15.48 -2.04 0.35
CA ILE A 55 14.20 -1.41 0.68
C ILE A 55 13.96 -1.47 2.18
N ASN A 56 13.57 -0.32 2.75
CA ASN A 56 12.93 -0.23 4.04
C ASN A 56 11.54 0.37 3.84
N VAL A 57 10.50 -0.29 4.33
CA VAL A 57 9.14 0.24 4.37
C VAL A 57 8.80 0.58 5.81
N ALA A 58 8.43 1.83 6.05
CA ALA A 58 7.95 2.30 7.34
C ALA A 58 6.54 2.87 7.21
N GLU A 59 5.73 2.67 8.26
CA GLU A 59 4.38 3.21 8.35
C GLU A 59 4.27 4.21 9.50
N TYR A 60 3.66 5.36 9.21
CA TYR A 60 3.37 6.41 10.17
C TYR A 60 1.88 6.77 10.12
N ASN A 61 1.32 7.31 11.20
CA ASN A 61 -0.10 7.68 11.32
C ASN A 61 -0.29 9.20 11.51
N ASP A 62 0.58 9.99 10.89
CA ASP A 62 0.75 11.43 11.08
C ASP A 62 0.70 12.22 9.76
N ALA A 63 0.12 11.64 8.69
CA ALA A 63 0.11 12.25 7.35
C ALA A 63 -0.52 13.67 7.31
N ASN A 64 -1.26 14.04 8.35
CA ASN A 64 -1.95 15.32 8.48
C ASN A 64 -1.23 16.32 9.41
N ASP A 65 -0.22 15.92 10.19
CA ASP A 65 0.29 16.71 11.31
C ASP A 65 0.93 18.04 10.88
N SER A 66 1.46 18.09 9.65
CA SER A 66 2.09 19.29 9.05
C SER A 66 1.31 19.85 7.86
N TYR A 67 0.10 19.33 7.57
CA TYR A 67 -0.63 19.64 6.34
C TYR A 67 -2.09 20.03 6.59
N ILE A 68 -2.61 20.93 5.75
CA ILE A 68 -4.02 21.31 5.72
C ILE A 68 -4.66 20.98 4.37
N GLY A 69 -5.95 20.64 4.38
CA GLY A 69 -6.71 20.40 3.16
C GLY A 69 -6.61 18.98 2.59
N ASN A 70 -6.28 17.98 3.41
CA ASN A 70 -6.45 16.57 3.03
C ASN A 70 -7.92 16.34 2.61
N PRO A 71 -8.19 15.87 1.38
CA PRO A 71 -9.56 15.66 0.90
C PRO A 71 -10.24 14.42 1.50
N SER A 72 -9.59 13.71 2.43
CA SER A 72 -10.05 12.46 3.02
C SER A 72 -9.87 12.44 4.55
N SER A 73 -10.44 11.43 5.21
CA SER A 73 -10.20 11.15 6.64
C SER A 73 -8.97 10.28 6.91
N ARG A 74 -8.23 9.90 5.87
CA ARG A 74 -7.09 8.97 5.93
C ARG A 74 -5.90 9.61 6.62
N LYS A 75 -5.14 8.83 7.40
CA LYS A 75 -4.05 9.35 8.25
C LYS A 75 -2.71 8.66 8.07
N ALA A 76 -2.68 7.49 7.43
CA ALA A 76 -1.45 6.74 7.28
C ALA A 76 -0.56 7.34 6.18
N MET A 77 0.74 7.28 6.42
CA MET A 77 1.81 7.55 5.47
C MET A 77 2.70 6.31 5.40
N ILE A 78 3.02 5.88 4.18
CA ILE A 78 4.00 4.81 3.96
C ILE A 78 5.23 5.40 3.30
N VAL A 79 6.40 5.11 3.87
CA VAL A 79 7.69 5.56 3.37
C VAL A 79 8.48 4.37 2.86
N PHE A 80 8.81 4.39 1.58
CA PHE A 80 9.78 3.49 0.94
C PHE A 80 11.15 4.17 0.94
N GLY A 81 12.05 3.74 1.82
CA GLY A 81 13.45 4.13 1.80
C GLY A 81 14.26 3.16 0.92
N LEU A 82 15.02 3.71 -0.03
CA LEU A 82 15.75 2.96 -1.06
C LEU A 82 17.26 3.20 -0.99
N GLY A 83 18.07 2.20 -1.35
CA GLY A 83 19.53 2.32 -1.42
C GLY A 83 20.27 1.54 -0.35
N ASN A 84 21.60 1.69 -0.29
CA ASN A 84 22.48 1.00 0.66
C ASN A 84 22.16 1.37 2.13
N PRO A 85 22.46 0.47 3.09
CA PRO A 85 21.62 0.25 4.26
C PRO A 85 21.16 1.49 5.03
N ILE A 86 19.86 1.44 5.28
CA ILE A 86 19.05 2.28 6.14
C ILE A 86 19.04 1.57 7.50
N TYR A 87 19.31 2.28 8.59
CA TYR A 87 19.04 1.72 9.93
C TYR A 87 17.57 1.31 10.00
N GLN A 88 17.27 0.12 10.52
CA GLN A 88 15.89 -0.29 10.73
C GLN A 88 15.24 0.69 11.73
N ASP A 89 14.36 1.57 11.24
CA ASP A 89 13.53 2.40 12.11
C ASP A 89 12.58 1.49 12.92
N THR A 90 12.23 1.94 14.11
CA THR A 90 11.21 1.35 14.98
C THR A 90 9.84 1.20 14.29
N ASN A 91 9.55 2.05 13.30
CA ASN A 91 8.31 1.99 12.51
C ASN A 91 8.45 1.14 11.23
N SER A 92 9.60 0.47 11.04
CA SER A 92 9.84 -0.38 9.88
C SER A 92 8.96 -1.64 9.96
N ILE A 93 8.15 -1.85 8.92
CA ILE A 93 7.25 -2.99 8.76
C ILE A 93 7.80 -4.03 7.76
N LEU A 94 8.75 -3.62 6.91
CA LEU A 94 9.45 -4.50 5.97
C LEU A 94 10.86 -3.97 5.73
N PHE A 95 11.84 -4.87 5.75
CA PHE A 95 13.22 -4.56 5.39
C PHE A 95 13.81 -5.70 4.57
N VAL A 96 14.36 -5.37 3.40
CA VAL A 96 15.06 -6.31 2.54
C VAL A 96 16.34 -5.67 2.04
N GLU A 97 17.47 -6.28 2.38
CA GLU A 97 18.79 -5.81 2.00
C GLU A 97 19.21 -6.34 0.63
N ASN A 98 19.86 -5.48 -0.16
CA ASN A 98 20.54 -5.83 -1.38
C ASN A 98 22.00 -5.33 -1.32
N SER A 99 22.95 -6.27 -1.28
CA SER A 99 24.39 -5.96 -1.16
C SER A 99 25.05 -5.49 -2.46
N SER A 100 24.25 -5.20 -3.50
CA SER A 100 24.75 -4.72 -4.79
C SER A 100 25.35 -3.32 -4.64
N THR A 101 26.56 -3.13 -5.18
CA THR A 101 27.20 -1.79 -5.28
C THR A 101 26.42 -0.82 -6.15
N LYS A 102 25.42 -1.30 -6.91
CA LYS A 102 24.52 -0.49 -7.75
C LYS A 102 23.24 -0.07 -7.02
N SER A 103 23.01 -0.49 -5.77
CA SER A 103 21.77 -0.21 -5.05
C SER A 103 21.42 1.29 -5.05
N ASP A 104 22.41 2.16 -4.81
CA ASP A 104 22.18 3.61 -4.74
C ASP A 104 21.85 4.26 -6.10
N SER A 105 22.47 3.78 -7.19
CA SER A 105 22.17 4.28 -8.53
C SER A 105 20.81 3.79 -9.03
N ILE A 106 20.44 2.56 -8.68
CA ILE A 106 19.10 2.01 -8.94
C ILE A 106 18.04 2.78 -8.14
N ALA A 107 18.30 3.09 -6.87
CA ALA A 107 17.42 3.94 -6.06
C ALA A 107 17.21 5.30 -6.74
N ALA A 108 18.28 5.96 -7.19
CA ALA A 108 18.18 7.23 -7.91
C ALA A 108 17.37 7.11 -9.22
N ASN A 109 17.53 6.01 -9.96
CA ASN A 109 16.73 5.76 -11.17
C ASN A 109 15.24 5.60 -10.86
N ILE A 110 14.92 4.91 -9.76
CA ILE A 110 13.53 4.79 -9.28
C ILE A 110 12.98 6.17 -8.91
N LEU A 111 13.71 6.98 -8.14
CA LEU A 111 13.27 8.33 -7.75
C LEU A 111 13.12 9.30 -8.94
N ASN A 112 13.87 9.09 -10.02
CA ASN A 112 13.67 9.83 -11.27
C ASN A 112 12.48 9.32 -12.11
N SER A 113 11.96 8.13 -11.81
CA SER A 113 10.86 7.50 -12.55
C SER A 113 9.50 7.89 -11.97
N PHE A 114 9.07 9.14 -12.16
CA PHE A 114 7.83 9.69 -11.57
C PHE A 114 6.58 8.89 -11.96
N GLN A 115 6.47 8.44 -13.20
CA GLN A 115 5.32 7.62 -13.64
C GLN A 115 5.25 6.28 -12.88
N LEU A 116 6.38 5.61 -12.70
CA LEU A 116 6.46 4.34 -11.97
C LEU A 116 6.02 4.52 -10.51
N GLN A 117 6.54 5.56 -9.86
CA GLN A 117 6.16 5.90 -8.49
C GLN A 117 4.68 6.28 -8.37
N GLN A 118 4.15 7.03 -9.34
CA GLN A 118 2.73 7.39 -9.41
C GLN A 118 1.83 6.16 -9.54
N ASP A 119 2.23 5.17 -10.34
CA ASP A 119 1.47 3.92 -10.52
C ASP A 119 1.49 3.08 -9.24
N TRP A 120 2.63 2.97 -8.57
CA TRP A 120 2.72 2.32 -7.26
C TRP A 120 1.93 3.04 -6.18
N ALA A 121 2.02 4.37 -6.10
CA ALA A 121 1.26 5.15 -5.13
C ALA A 121 -0.25 5.00 -5.32
N ASN A 122 -0.72 5.02 -6.57
CA ASN A 122 -2.11 4.75 -6.92
C ASN A 122 -2.55 3.34 -6.53
N HIS A 123 -1.70 2.33 -6.80
CA HIS A 123 -1.98 0.94 -6.42
C HIS A 123 -2.12 0.80 -4.90
N LEU A 124 -1.20 1.39 -4.13
CA LEU A 124 -1.22 1.32 -2.67
C LEU A 124 -2.45 2.03 -2.09
N VAL A 125 -2.75 3.26 -2.52
CA VAL A 125 -3.89 4.03 -1.98
C VAL A 125 -5.24 3.39 -2.31
N LYS A 126 -5.35 2.64 -3.41
CA LYS A 126 -6.54 1.85 -3.73
C LYS A 126 -6.74 0.65 -2.80
N ASN A 127 -5.66 0.01 -2.37
CA ASN A 127 -5.72 -1.23 -1.58
C ASN A 127 -5.55 -0.99 -0.07
N CYS A 128 -5.07 0.18 0.34
CA CYS A 128 -4.87 0.56 1.73
C CYS A 128 -5.86 1.66 2.17
N ASN A 129 -6.92 1.26 2.89
CA ASN A 129 -8.04 2.14 3.23
C ASN A 129 -7.67 3.39 4.04
N ASN A 130 -6.65 3.31 4.92
CA ASN A 130 -6.22 4.44 5.74
C ASN A 130 -5.04 5.23 5.13
N LEU A 131 -4.53 4.83 3.96
CA LEU A 131 -3.34 5.43 3.36
C LEU A 131 -3.67 6.75 2.65
N ALA A 132 -3.03 7.82 3.12
CA ALA A 132 -3.18 9.18 2.59
C ALA A 132 -1.96 9.63 1.78
N VAL A 133 -0.76 9.19 2.14
CA VAL A 133 0.50 9.61 1.51
C VAL A 133 1.42 8.42 1.28
N VAL A 134 2.05 8.37 0.12
CA VAL A 134 3.16 7.45 -0.18
C VAL A 134 4.40 8.28 -0.48
N THR A 135 5.50 7.96 0.20
CA THR A 135 6.78 8.64 0.03
C THR A 135 7.81 7.66 -0.48
N PHE A 136 8.52 8.02 -1.54
CA PHE A 136 9.71 7.30 -2.01
C PHE A 136 10.92 8.17 -1.68
N SER A 137 11.91 7.61 -0.98
CA SER A 137 13.08 8.36 -0.51
C SER A 137 14.35 7.57 -0.77
N LYS A 138 15.44 8.29 -1.01
CA LYS A 138 16.76 7.69 -1.16
C LYS A 138 17.54 7.85 0.15
N ALA A 139 18.11 6.74 0.61
CA ALA A 139 18.93 6.66 1.81
C ALA A 139 20.09 7.66 1.74
N HIS A 140 20.35 8.32 2.87
CA HIS A 140 21.47 9.24 3.08
C HIS A 140 21.55 10.44 2.12
N SER A 141 20.45 10.84 1.46
CA SER A 141 20.48 11.97 0.52
C SER A 141 19.46 13.09 0.74
N GLY A 142 18.51 12.94 1.67
CA GLY A 142 17.40 13.91 1.84
C GLY A 142 16.37 13.87 0.70
N TRP A 143 16.76 13.43 -0.50
CA TRP A 143 15.89 13.32 -1.66
C TRP A 143 14.70 12.39 -1.41
N SER A 144 13.51 12.96 -1.51
CA SER A 144 12.25 12.23 -1.45
C SER A 144 11.21 12.82 -2.41
N ASN A 145 10.31 11.95 -2.88
CA ASN A 145 9.12 12.33 -3.64
C ASN A 145 7.89 11.84 -2.88
N GLN A 146 6.92 12.71 -2.69
CA GLN A 146 5.68 12.40 -1.97
C GLN A 146 4.48 12.43 -2.91
N TYR A 147 3.59 11.45 -2.76
CA TYR A 147 2.36 11.31 -3.53
C TYR A 147 1.19 11.30 -2.56
N ALA A 148 0.30 12.28 -2.67
CA ALA A 148 -0.80 12.50 -1.74
C ALA A 148 -2.14 12.17 -2.38
N ILE A 149 -3.06 11.58 -1.61
CA ILE A 149 -4.41 11.25 -2.07
C ILE A 149 -5.19 12.50 -2.48
N GLN A 150 -5.92 12.40 -3.59
CA GLN A 150 -6.77 13.45 -4.14
C GLN A 150 -8.25 13.08 -3.99
N THR A 151 -9.14 14.02 -4.29
CA THR A 151 -10.60 13.84 -4.20
C THR A 151 -11.14 12.71 -5.08
N ASN A 152 -10.43 12.35 -6.15
CA ASN A 152 -10.78 11.24 -7.05
C ASN A 152 -10.33 9.85 -6.54
N GLY A 153 -9.73 9.77 -5.35
CA GLY A 153 -9.23 8.53 -4.76
C GLY A 153 -7.91 8.00 -5.36
N LEU A 154 -7.29 8.76 -6.26
CA LEU A 154 -5.92 8.52 -6.77
C LEU A 154 -4.94 9.46 -6.06
N THR A 155 -3.65 9.26 -6.30
CA THR A 155 -2.59 10.14 -5.79
C THR A 155 -2.15 11.14 -6.84
N ALA A 156 -1.54 12.24 -6.40
CA ALA A 156 -0.77 13.15 -7.24
C ALA A 156 0.55 13.51 -6.51
N PRO A 157 1.65 13.79 -7.25
CA PRO A 157 2.88 14.25 -6.63
C PRO A 157 2.64 15.58 -5.92
N ARG A 158 3.23 15.74 -4.74
CA ARG A 158 3.27 17.03 -4.06
C ARG A 158 4.24 17.97 -4.77
N GLU A 159 3.82 19.21 -4.94
CA GLU A 159 4.66 20.28 -5.48
C GLU A 159 5.70 20.73 -4.45
N CYS A 160 6.91 20.93 -4.93
CA CYS A 160 8.03 21.41 -4.14
C CYS A 160 7.88 22.91 -3.89
N ILE A 161 7.94 23.34 -2.62
CA ILE A 161 8.02 24.75 -2.25
C ILE A 161 9.32 25.02 -1.48
N ASP A 162 9.96 26.15 -1.81
CA ASP A 162 11.13 26.63 -1.08
C ASP A 162 10.72 26.99 0.37
N PRO A 163 11.41 26.49 1.40
CA PRO A 163 11.19 26.90 2.78
C PRO A 163 11.17 28.42 2.99
N ALA A 164 11.99 29.18 2.23
CA ALA A 164 12.03 30.63 2.30
C ALA A 164 10.74 31.31 1.80
N MET A 165 9.93 30.61 1.02
CA MET A 165 8.66 31.10 0.47
C MET A 165 7.43 30.69 1.29
N SER A 166 7.60 29.89 2.36
CA SER A 166 6.51 29.48 3.24
C SER A 166 6.61 30.18 4.59
N SER A 167 5.58 30.97 4.92
CA SER A 167 5.46 31.68 6.21
C SER A 167 4.48 30.99 7.19
N GLY A 168 3.89 29.86 6.81
CA GLY A 168 2.85 29.17 7.56
C GLY A 168 3.38 28.02 8.43
N LYS A 169 2.70 27.74 9.54
CA LYS A 169 2.94 26.55 10.38
C LYS A 169 2.57 25.24 9.67
N PHE A 170 1.64 25.29 8.71
CA PHE A 170 1.15 24.13 7.96
C PHE A 170 1.26 24.39 6.46
N LEU A 171 1.60 23.34 5.71
CA LEU A 171 1.62 23.39 4.25
C LEU A 171 0.24 22.98 3.67
N PRO A 172 -0.21 23.57 2.55
CA PRO A 172 -1.37 23.03 1.85
C PRO A 172 -1.08 21.59 1.37
N TRP A 173 -2.13 20.77 1.30
CA TRP A 173 -2.05 19.31 1.13
C TRP A 173 -1.17 18.83 -0.03
N ASN A 174 -1.17 19.58 -1.13
CA ASN A 174 -0.47 19.24 -2.37
C ASN A 174 0.94 19.83 -2.46
N TYR A 175 1.49 20.37 -1.37
CA TYR A 175 2.85 20.92 -1.33
C TYR A 175 3.74 20.13 -0.37
N THR A 176 5.05 20.21 -0.57
CA THR A 176 6.07 19.74 0.36
C THR A 176 7.29 20.64 0.28
N TYR A 177 8.11 20.70 1.33
CA TYR A 177 9.37 21.42 1.24
C TYR A 177 10.34 20.72 0.30
N CYS A 178 11.09 21.53 -0.45
CA CYS A 178 12.22 21.06 -1.23
C CYS A 178 13.33 20.53 -0.32
N THR A 179 13.87 19.37 -0.67
CA THR A 179 14.97 18.68 0.01
C THR A 179 16.22 18.66 -0.85
#